data_AF-A0A529N677-F1
#
_entry.id   AF-A0A529N677-F1
#
_cell.length_a   1.000
_cell.length_b   1.000
_cell.length_c   1.000
_cell.angle_alpha   90.00
_cell.angle_beta   90.00
_cell.angle_gamma   90.00
#
_symmetry.space_group_name_H-M   'P 1'
#
loop_
_entity.id
_entity.type
_entity.pdbx_description
1 polymer ?
#
loop_
_entity_poly.entity_id
_entity_poly.type
_entity_poly.pdbx_seq_one_letter_code
_entity_poly.pdbx_strand_id
1 'polypeptide(L)' 'MAILVPLGDLTGLSSLTEVVATGKEQLVPVGPGLLGRVISALGEPLDGEPLSPDGIVGSYPVNAYPPSPL' A
#
# COMPACT_ATOMS: atom_id res chain seq x y z
N MET A 1 8.29 19.34 -12.02
CA MET A 1 9.27 19.03 -10.96
C MET A 1 8.51 18.38 -9.82
N ALA A 2 8.93 17.20 -9.35
CA ALA A 2 8.25 16.48 -8.27
C ALA A 2 9.20 16.35 -7.07
N ILE A 3 8.67 16.46 -5.85
CA ILE A 3 9.38 16.19 -4.61
C ILE A 3 8.77 14.92 -4.03
N LEU A 4 9.61 13.94 -3.72
CA LEU A 4 9.19 12.65 -3.17
C LEU A 4 9.70 12.51 -1.75
N VAL A 5 8.90 11.85 -0.91
CA VAL A 5 9.30 11.43 0.43
C VAL A 5 9.49 9.91 0.39
N PRO A 6 10.72 9.41 0.53
CA PRO A 6 10.98 7.99 0.58
C PRO A 6 10.46 7.40 1.90
N LEU A 7 9.87 6.21 1.83
CA LEU A 7 9.38 5.48 3.00
C LEU A 7 10.41 4.40 3.37
N GLY A 8 11.19 4.64 4.41
CA GLY A 8 12.23 3.72 4.89
C GLY A 8 13.59 4.39 5.10
N ASP A 9 14.61 3.57 5.36
CA ASP A 9 16.00 4.02 5.51
C ASP A 9 16.60 4.43 4.15
N LEU A 10 17.40 5.49 4.18
CA LEU A 10 18.10 6.04 3.04
C LEU A 10 19.59 5.70 3.00
N THR A 11 20.09 5.04 4.05
CA THR A 11 21.48 4.65 4.15
C THR A 11 21.89 3.81 2.93
N GLY A 12 22.91 4.29 2.20
CA GLY A 12 23.43 3.62 1.00
C GLY A 12 22.80 4.07 -0.33
N LEU A 13 21.79 4.95 -0.32
CA LEU A 13 21.26 5.54 -1.55
C LEU A 13 22.15 6.68 -2.07
N SER A 14 22.25 6.77 -3.39
CA SER A 14 23.03 7.79 -4.10
C SER A 14 22.09 8.81 -4.74
N SER A 15 22.57 10.04 -4.95
CA SER A 15 21.87 11.03 -5.78
C SER A 15 21.74 10.62 -7.25
N LEU A 16 22.51 9.61 -7.68
CA LEU A 16 22.43 9.01 -9.01
C LEU A 16 21.42 7.85 -9.10
N THR A 17 20.80 7.45 -7.99
CA THR A 17 19.83 6.35 -8.00
C THR A 17 18.62 6.73 -8.86
N GLU A 18 18.30 5.88 -9.83
CA GLU A 18 17.15 6.06 -10.71
C GLU A 18 15.84 5.82 -9.94
N VAL A 19 14.85 6.68 -10.19
CA VAL A 19 13.49 6.54 -9.66
C VAL A 19 12.53 6.39 -10.83
N VAL A 20 11.83 5.26 -10.86
CA VAL A 20 10.84 4.95 -11.90
C VAL A 20 9.43 5.16 -11.34
N ALA A 21 8.65 6.03 -11.95
CA ALA A 21 7.26 6.24 -11.57
C ALA A 21 6.42 5.01 -11.94
N THR A 22 5.66 4.49 -10.97
CA THR A 22 4.79 3.32 -11.18
C THR A 22 3.57 3.63 -12.05
N GLY A 23 3.17 4.90 -12.13
CA GLY A 23 1.98 5.37 -12.84
C GLY A 23 0.65 4.89 -12.20
N LYS A 24 0.69 4.36 -10.98
CA LYS A 24 -0.47 3.79 -10.28
C LYS A 24 -0.62 4.42 -8.90
N GLU A 25 -1.84 4.56 -8.43
CA GLU A 25 -2.12 4.89 -7.03
C GLU A 25 -1.75 3.71 -6.11
N GLN A 26 -1.43 4.02 -4.85
CA GLN A 26 -1.25 3.00 -3.84
C GLN A 26 -2.62 2.42 -3.46
N LEU A 27 -2.80 1.14 -3.77
CA LEU A 27 -3.98 0.36 -3.43
C LEU A 27 -3.63 -0.65 -2.33
N VAL A 28 -4.59 -0.93 -1.45
CA VAL A 28 -4.47 -1.97 -0.41
C VAL A 28 -5.60 -2.99 -0.55
N PRO A 29 -5.37 -4.28 -0.25
CA PRO A 29 -6.43 -5.28 -0.24
C PRO A 29 -7.50 -4.91 0.78
N VAL A 30 -8.76 -5.24 0.48
CA VAL A 30 -9.90 -5.02 1.38
C VAL A 30 -10.85 -6.21 1.38
N GLY A 31 -11.47 -6.47 2.53
CA GLY A 31 -12.54 -7.46 2.67
C GLY A 31 -12.49 -8.21 4.00
N PRO A 32 -13.52 -9.05 4.27
CA PRO A 32 -13.60 -9.84 5.51
C PRO A 32 -12.41 -10.76 5.79
N GLY A 33 -11.68 -11.18 4.74
CA GLY A 33 -10.47 -12.00 4.86
C GLY A 33 -9.32 -11.34 5.63
N LEU A 34 -9.41 -10.04 5.91
CA LEU A 34 -8.44 -9.32 6.75
C LEU A 34 -8.77 -9.36 8.25
N LEU A 35 -9.95 -9.83 8.64
CA LEU A 35 -10.35 -9.86 10.06
C LEU A 35 -9.43 -10.81 10.85
N GLY A 36 -8.79 -10.27 11.89
CA GLY A 36 -7.84 -11.01 12.74
C GLY A 36 -6.42 -11.13 12.18
N ARG A 37 -6.17 -10.61 10.97
CA ARG A 37 -4.83 -10.57 10.36
C ARG A 37 -4.00 -9.43 10.94
N VAL A 38 -2.68 -9.58 10.88
CA VAL A 38 -1.74 -8.48 11.14
C VAL A 38 -1.11 -8.07 9.82
N ILE A 39 -1.29 -6.81 9.42
CA ILE A 39 -0.81 -6.28 8.13
C ILE A 39 0.00 -5.00 8.32
N SER A 40 0.88 -4.72 7.36
CA SER A 40 1.66 -3.49 7.27
C SER A 40 0.81 -2.32 6.77
N ALA A 41 1.34 -1.09 6.88
CA ALA A 41 0.70 0.10 6.31
C ALA A 41 0.57 0.06 4.77
N LEU A 42 1.29 -0.85 4.11
CA LEU A 42 1.22 -1.08 2.66
C LEU A 42 0.26 -2.22 2.28
N GLY A 43 -0.38 -2.87 3.26
CA GLY A 43 -1.33 -3.97 3.03
C GLY A 43 -0.70 -5.35 2.91
N GLU A 44 0.58 -5.49 3.26
CA GLU A 44 1.30 -6.77 3.24
C GLU A 44 1.10 -7.52 4.57
N PRO A 45 0.94 -8.85 4.56
CA PRO A 45 0.80 -9.61 5.79
C PRO A 45 2.11 -9.67 6.59
N LEU A 46 2.00 -9.48 7.91
CA LEU A 46 3.12 -9.51 8.86
C LEU A 46 3.04 -10.69 9.85
N ASP A 47 1.96 -11.47 9.77
CA ASP A 47 1.72 -12.65 10.61
C ASP A 47 2.37 -13.93 10.06
N GLY A 48 3.16 -13.84 9.00
CA GLY A 48 3.90 -14.97 8.42
C GLY A 48 3.08 -15.86 7.49
N GLU A 49 1.80 -15.56 7.28
CA GLU A 49 0.92 -16.27 6.37
C GLU A 49 0.54 -15.38 5.18
N PRO A 50 0.42 -15.91 3.95
CA PRO A 50 -0.10 -15.12 2.83
C PRO A 50 -1.56 -14.68 3.09
N LEU A 51 -2.00 -13.59 2.46
CA LEU A 51 -3.42 -13.25 2.45
C LEU A 51 -4.18 -14.32 1.67
N SER A 52 -5.20 -14.93 2.30
CA SER A 52 -6.08 -15.86 1.59
C SER A 52 -6.86 -15.10 0.52
N PRO A 53 -7.04 -15.65 -0.69
CA PRO A 53 -7.98 -15.08 -1.66
C PRO A 53 -9.41 -15.05 -1.12
N ASP A 54 -9.74 -15.98 -0.22
CA ASP A 54 -11.06 -16.08 0.40
C ASP A 54 -11.32 -14.87 1.30
N GLY A 55 -12.34 -14.10 0.97
CA GLY A 55 -12.73 -12.90 1.72
C GLY A 55 -11.94 -11.64 1.38
N ILE A 56 -11.00 -11.68 0.42
CA ILE A 56 -10.48 -10.46 -0.21
C ILE A 56 -11.41 -10.10 -1.37
N VAL A 57 -12.07 -8.95 -1.27
CA VAL A 57 -13.13 -8.53 -2.19
C VAL A 57 -12.58 -7.60 -3.28
N GLY A 58 -11.39 -7.04 -3.07
CA GLY A 58 -10.71 -6.22 -4.06
C GLY A 58 -9.57 -5.43 -3.45
N SER A 59 -9.17 -4.38 -4.16
CA SER A 59 -8.16 -3.41 -3.72
C SER A 59 -8.73 -2.00 -3.76
N TYR A 60 -8.45 -1.18 -2.75
CA TYR A 60 -8.98 0.18 -2.63
C TYR A 60 -7.86 1.21 -2.43
N PRO A 61 -8.00 2.45 -2.95
CA PRO A 61 -7.02 3.50 -2.73
C PRO A 61 -6.85 3.85 -1.25
N VAL A 62 -5.60 4.05 -0.82
CA VAL A 62 -5.32 4.52 0.55
C VAL A 62 -5.80 5.96 0.75
N ASN A 63 -5.63 6.79 -0.29
CA ASN A 63 -6.17 8.14 -0.33
C ASN A 63 -7.47 8.13 -1.14
N ALA A 64 -8.60 8.05 -0.46
CA ALA A 64 -9.91 8.07 -1.10
C ALA A 64 -10.53 9.47 -1.07
N TYR A 65 -11.28 9.81 -2.11
CA TYR A 65 -12.14 10.99 -2.07
C TYR A 65 -13.21 10.81 -0.98
N PRO A 66 -13.62 11.90 -0.30
CA PRO A 66 -14.73 11.83 0.63
C PRO A 66 -15.99 11.32 -0.09
N PRO A 67 -16.84 10.52 0.58
CA PRO A 67 -18.09 10.09 0.00
C PRO A 67 -19.00 11.29 -0.31
N SER A 68 -19.99 11.06 -1.17
CA SER A 68 -21.06 12.05 -1.40
C SER A 68 -21.64 12.50 -0.06
N PRO A 69 -21.85 13.82 0.14
CA PRO A 69 -22.45 14.34 1.36
C PRO A 69 -23.95 14.00 1.48
N LEU A 70 -24.57 13.43 0.43
CA LEU A 70 -25.97 13.02 0.33
C LEU A 70 -26.08 11.57 -0.14
#